data_AF-A0A1B8CVW9-F1
#
_entry.id   AF-A0A1B8CVW9-F1
#
_cell.length_a   1.000
_cell.length_b   1.000
_cell.length_c   1.000
_cell.angle_alpha   90.00
_cell.angle_beta   90.00
_cell.angle_gamma   90.00
#
_symmetry.space_group_name_H-M   'P 1'
#
loop_
_entity.id
_entity.type
_entity.pdbx_description
1 polymer ?
#
loop_
_entity_poly.entity_id
_entity_poly.type
_entity_poly.pdbx_seq_one_letter_code
_entity_poly.pdbx_strand_id
1 'polypeptide(L)'
;MFYMNKWGRRIPMIIRGFAMGICMMLIAVIMKTKGDPVYNPVTKKPNFNFEDKHASNAAIAFVYIYVMSLALSWACVAWVYPPELFSTSMRGRGTSLSSASNWFINFWFALYIPTAMDKISWKLYLIFMAFCYLMGIVVFLFYPESAGKTLEEMDFLFTKSRTPWVFLDREATKIGALFERDMARGQALTTFDSGKVMETARVETVERTATKEEAEGL
;
A
#
# COMPACT_ATOMS: atom_id res chain seq x y z
N MET A 1 -13.61 -6.74 6.79
CA MET A 1 -12.90 -5.99 7.85
C MET A 1 -12.30 -6.87 8.95
N PHE A 2 -12.95 -7.94 9.41
CA PHE A 2 -12.40 -8.82 10.47
C PHE A 2 -10.99 -9.38 10.19
N TYR A 3 -10.72 -9.81 8.95
CA TYR A 3 -9.39 -10.32 8.58
C TYR A 3 -8.31 -9.23 8.49
N MET A 4 -8.70 -7.99 8.15
CA MET A 4 -7.78 -6.87 7.93
C MET A 4 -7.21 -6.32 9.24
N ASN A 5 -7.97 -6.43 10.34
CA ASN A 5 -7.48 -6.05 11.67
C ASN A 5 -6.47 -7.05 12.24
N LYS A 6 -6.52 -8.33 11.84
CA LYS A 6 -5.57 -9.36 12.33
C LYS A 6 -4.30 -9.47 11.49
N TRP A 7 -4.41 -9.31 10.17
CA TRP A 7 -3.29 -9.51 9.24
C TRP A 7 -2.52 -8.23 8.90
N GLY A 8 -2.99 -7.09 9.39
CA GLY A 8 -2.45 -5.79 9.03
C GLY A 8 -2.88 -5.34 7.64
N ARG A 9 -2.50 -4.10 7.27
CA ARG A 9 -2.79 -3.51 5.96
C ARG A 9 -1.64 -3.76 4.98
N ARG A 10 -0.39 -3.77 5.44
CA ARG A 10 0.82 -3.81 4.59
C ARG A 10 1.06 -5.16 3.94
N ILE A 11 1.06 -6.24 4.72
CA ILE A 11 1.39 -7.59 4.25
C ILE A 11 0.42 -8.08 3.15
N PRO A 12 -0.92 -7.93 3.32
CA PRO A 12 -1.86 -8.34 2.28
C PRO A 12 -1.71 -7.54 0.98
N MET A 13 -1.35 -6.24 1.04
CA MET A 13 -1.11 -5.42 -0.15
C MET A 13 0.11 -5.89 -0.93
N ILE A 14 1.20 -6.24 -0.24
CA ILE A 14 2.43 -6.72 -0.88
C ILE A 14 2.16 -8.07 -1.56
N ILE A 15 1.68 -9.07 -0.81
CA ILE A 15 1.44 -10.43 -1.32
C ILE A 15 0.50 -10.38 -2.53
N ARG A 16 -0.61 -9.64 -2.41
CA ARG A 16 -1.59 -9.54 -3.50
C ARG A 16 -1.11 -8.65 -4.64
N GLY A 17 -0.26 -7.66 -4.40
CA GLY A 17 0.41 -6.88 -5.44
C GLY A 17 1.25 -7.75 -6.37
N PHE A 18 2.07 -8.63 -5.80
CA PHE A 18 2.85 -9.61 -6.59
C PHE A 18 1.95 -10.65 -7.26
N ALA A 19 0.92 -11.16 -6.57
CA ALA A 19 -0.02 -12.12 -7.17
C ALA A 19 -0.78 -11.55 -8.37
N MET A 20 -1.19 -10.27 -8.30
CA MET A 20 -1.83 -9.56 -9.41
C MET A 20 -0.86 -9.40 -10.61
N GLY A 21 0.41 -9.08 -10.35
CA GLY A 21 1.44 -9.02 -11.39
C GLY A 21 1.63 -10.37 -12.10
N ILE A 22 1.64 -11.47 -11.36
CA ILE A 22 1.71 -12.84 -11.92
C ILE A 22 0.48 -13.14 -12.78
N CYS A 23 -0.73 -12.79 -12.32
CA CYS A 23 -1.96 -13.00 -13.10
C CYS A 23 -1.92 -12.21 -14.42
N MET A 24 -1.48 -10.95 -14.39
CA MET A 24 -1.34 -10.11 -15.58
C MET A 24 -0.27 -10.66 -16.55
N MET A 25 0.83 -11.21 -16.02
CA MET A 25 1.84 -11.90 -16.82
C MET A 25 1.26 -13.13 -17.53
N LEU A 26 0.51 -13.98 -16.83
CA LEU A 26 -0.10 -15.18 -17.41
C LEU A 26 -1.12 -14.84 -18.49
N ILE A 27 -1.95 -13.82 -18.27
CA ILE A 27 -2.89 -13.30 -19.28
C ILE A 27 -2.13 -12.84 -20.53
N ALA A 28 -1.06 -12.05 -20.36
CA ALA A 28 -0.25 -11.57 -21.49
C ALA A 28 0.38 -12.72 -22.30
N VAL A 29 0.87 -13.76 -21.63
CA VAL A 29 1.45 -14.96 -22.28
C VAL A 29 0.39 -15.73 -23.06
N ILE A 30 -0.80 -15.94 -22.49
CA ILE A 30 -1.92 -16.61 -23.17
C ILE A 30 -2.36 -15.82 -24.39
N MET A 31 -2.51 -14.49 -24.26
CA MET A 31 -2.86 -13.62 -25.39
C MET A 31 -1.79 -13.59 -26.48
N LYS A 32 -0.50 -13.66 -26.13
CA LYS A 32 0.60 -13.69 -27.12
C LYS A 32 0.67 -15.02 -27.88
N THR A 33 0.44 -16.14 -27.20
CA THR A 33 0.66 -17.49 -27.75
C THR A 33 -0.54 -18.05 -28.49
N LYS A 34 -1.75 -17.70 -28.06
CA LYS A 34 -3.00 -18.29 -28.56
C LYS A 34 -4.10 -17.26 -28.88
N GLY A 35 -3.79 -15.97 -28.77
CA GLY A 35 -4.73 -14.90 -29.09
C GLY A 35 -4.47 -14.36 -30.48
N ASP A 36 -5.43 -14.52 -31.38
CA ASP A 36 -5.43 -13.80 -32.66
C ASP A 36 -6.12 -12.44 -32.47
N PRO A 37 -5.40 -11.31 -32.60
CA PRO A 37 -6.02 -10.00 -32.55
C PRO A 37 -6.81 -9.77 -33.86
N VAL A 38 -8.11 -10.03 -33.81
CA VAL A 38 -9.03 -9.77 -34.91
C VAL A 38 -9.61 -8.37 -34.74
N TYR A 39 -9.18 -7.45 -35.58
CA TYR A 39 -9.75 -6.10 -35.63
C TYR A 39 -11.15 -6.17 -36.26
N ASN A 40 -12.19 -5.86 -35.48
CA ASN A 40 -13.54 -5.80 -36.02
C ASN A 40 -13.79 -4.40 -36.63
N PRO A 41 -14.01 -4.29 -37.96
CA PRO A 41 -14.17 -3.01 -38.64
C PRO A 41 -15.45 -2.27 -38.24
N VAL A 42 -16.45 -2.96 -37.68
CA VAL A 42 -17.72 -2.37 -37.23
C VAL A 42 -17.61 -1.82 -35.80
N THR A 43 -16.93 -2.54 -34.91
CA THR A 43 -16.82 -2.15 -33.50
C THR A 43 -15.62 -1.24 -33.20
N LYS A 44 -14.67 -1.12 -34.16
CA LYS A 44 -13.36 -0.44 -33.97
C LYS A 44 -12.69 -0.86 -32.66
N LYS A 45 -12.72 -2.16 -32.37
CA LYS A 45 -12.11 -2.76 -31.18
C LYS A 45 -11.30 -3.99 -31.58
N PRO A 46 -10.11 -4.21 -31.00
CA PRO A 46 -9.40 -5.47 -31.10
C PRO A 46 -10.18 -6.51 -30.31
N ASN A 47 -10.76 -7.48 -31.00
CA ASN A 47 -11.30 -8.68 -30.37
C ASN A 47 -10.21 -9.74 -30.38
N PHE A 48 -10.04 -10.45 -29.27
CA PHE A 48 -9.17 -11.62 -29.23
C PHE A 48 -10.02 -12.84 -29.50
N ASN A 49 -9.84 -13.43 -30.68
CA ASN A 49 -10.37 -14.75 -30.94
C ASN A 49 -9.36 -15.78 -30.45
N PHE A 50 -9.84 -16.75 -29.68
CA PHE A 50 -9.06 -17.89 -29.24
C PHE A 50 -9.58 -19.10 -30.01
N GLU A 51 -8.73 -19.72 -30.82
CA GLU A 51 -9.04 -20.99 -31.48
C GLU A 51 -9.26 -22.10 -30.44
N ASP A 52 -8.44 -22.07 -29.37
CA ASP A 52 -8.54 -22.98 -28.23
C ASP A 52 -9.49 -22.49 -27.14
N LYS A 53 -10.62 -23.18 -26.97
CA LYS A 53 -11.60 -22.91 -25.89
C LYS A 53 -10.98 -22.96 -24.48
N HIS A 54 -10.00 -23.84 -24.26
CA HIS A 54 -9.29 -23.93 -22.98
C HIS A 54 -8.45 -22.69 -22.67
N ALA A 55 -7.84 -22.07 -23.69
CA ALA A 55 -7.01 -20.87 -23.52
C ALA A 55 -7.86 -19.64 -23.16
N SER A 56 -9.02 -19.49 -23.80
CA SER A 56 -9.99 -18.44 -23.48
C SER A 56 -10.50 -18.56 -22.04
N ASN A 57 -10.92 -19.77 -21.62
CA ASN A 57 -11.39 -20.01 -20.26
C ASN A 57 -10.30 -19.74 -19.21
N ALA A 58 -9.04 -20.11 -19.50
CA ALA A 58 -7.91 -19.82 -18.62
C ALA A 58 -7.66 -18.32 -18.47
N ALA A 59 -7.68 -17.55 -19.57
CA ALA A 59 -7.53 -16.10 -19.52
C ALA A 59 -8.62 -15.43 -18.68
N ILE A 60 -9.87 -15.86 -18.84
CA ILE A 60 -11.01 -15.38 -18.05
C ILE A 60 -10.81 -15.71 -16.56
N ALA A 61 -10.42 -16.94 -16.24
CA ALA A 61 -10.16 -17.35 -14.85
C ALA A 61 -9.08 -16.47 -14.19
N PHE A 62 -7.98 -16.19 -14.88
CA PHE A 62 -6.92 -15.32 -14.35
C PHE A 62 -7.38 -13.87 -14.17
N VAL A 63 -8.26 -13.35 -15.03
CA VAL A 63 -8.88 -12.02 -14.83
C VAL A 63 -9.72 -12.01 -13.55
N TYR A 64 -10.51 -13.05 -13.29
CA TYR A 64 -11.29 -13.14 -12.04
C TYR A 64 -10.39 -13.25 -10.80
N ILE A 65 -9.30 -14.01 -10.87
CA ILE A 65 -8.33 -14.11 -9.76
C ILE A 65 -7.65 -12.76 -9.51
N TYR A 66 -7.33 -12.02 -10.56
CA TYR A 66 -6.82 -10.64 -10.45
C TYR A 66 -7.84 -9.73 -9.76
N VAL A 67 -9.10 -9.73 -10.21
CA VAL A 67 -10.18 -8.90 -9.63
C VAL A 67 -10.44 -9.27 -8.16
N MET A 68 -10.45 -10.56 -7.83
CA MET A 68 -10.60 -11.03 -6.45
C MET A 68 -9.45 -10.55 -5.56
N SER A 69 -8.21 -10.65 -6.05
CA SER A 69 -7.03 -10.17 -5.32
C SER A 69 -7.05 -8.65 -5.11
N LEU A 70 -7.49 -7.90 -6.12
CA LEU A 70 -7.67 -6.46 -6.05
C LEU A 70 -8.76 -6.08 -5.04
N ALA A 71 -9.92 -6.75 -5.08
CA ALA A 71 -11.05 -6.48 -4.20
C ALA A 71 -10.71 -6.74 -2.72
N LEU A 72 -10.00 -7.82 -2.42
CA LEU A 72 -9.72 -8.26 -1.05
C LEU A 72 -8.63 -7.45 -0.33
N SER A 73 -7.75 -6.74 -1.04
CA SER A 73 -6.77 -5.84 -0.42
C SER A 73 -6.84 -4.43 -0.95
N TRP A 74 -6.48 -4.23 -2.21
CA TRP A 74 -6.20 -2.90 -2.74
C TRP A 74 -7.43 -2.02 -2.78
N ALA A 75 -8.59 -2.56 -3.15
CA ALA A 75 -9.84 -1.80 -3.20
C ALA A 75 -10.26 -1.30 -1.81
N CYS A 76 -10.26 -2.17 -0.79
CA CYS A 76 -10.66 -1.75 0.56
C CYS A 76 -9.60 -0.85 1.22
N VAL A 77 -8.32 -1.20 1.09
CA VAL A 77 -7.24 -0.46 1.77
C VAL A 77 -7.03 0.92 1.15
N ALA A 78 -7.19 1.09 -0.17
CA ALA A 78 -7.00 2.39 -0.83
C ALA A 78 -7.94 3.49 -0.30
N TRP A 79 -9.14 3.14 0.19
CA TRP A 79 -10.09 4.11 0.76
C TRP A 79 -9.91 4.34 2.26
N VAL A 80 -9.40 3.34 2.97
CA VAL A 80 -9.24 3.38 4.44
C VAL A 80 -7.87 3.93 4.84
N TYR A 81 -6.85 3.72 4.02
CA TYR A 81 -5.47 4.05 4.35
C TYR A 81 -5.15 5.57 4.32
N PRO A 82 -5.62 6.37 3.34
CA PRO A 82 -5.38 7.82 3.35
C PRO A 82 -5.82 8.52 4.65
N PRO A 83 -7.05 8.32 5.16
CA PRO A 83 -7.45 8.97 6.42
C PRO A 83 -6.71 8.43 7.65
N GLU A 84 -6.18 7.21 7.60
CA GLU A 84 -5.32 6.63 8.66
C GLU A 84 -3.91 7.23 8.66
N LEU A 85 -3.41 7.69 7.51
CA LEU A 85 -2.09 8.30 7.37
C LEU A 85 -2.03 9.77 7.78
N PHE A 86 -3.07 10.54 7.46
CA PHE A 86 -3.02 11.98 7.67
C PHE A 86 -3.34 12.38 9.12
N SER A 87 -2.50 13.25 9.67
CA SER A 87 -2.74 13.90 10.96
C SER A 87 -4.07 14.67 10.96
N THR A 88 -4.69 14.80 12.13
CA THR A 88 -6.05 15.34 12.28
C THR A 88 -6.23 16.71 11.61
N SER A 89 -5.21 17.57 11.67
CA SER A 89 -5.24 18.92 11.07
C SER A 89 -5.18 18.91 9.54
N MET A 90 -4.52 17.92 8.92
CA MET A 90 -4.34 17.85 7.46
C MET A 90 -5.23 16.82 6.78
N ARG A 91 -5.93 15.97 7.54
CA ARG A 91 -6.73 14.85 7.03
C ARG A 91 -7.73 15.27 5.97
N GLY A 92 -8.46 16.37 6.19
CA GLY A 92 -9.47 16.85 5.23
C GLY A 92 -8.86 17.21 3.86
N ARG A 93 -7.71 17.90 3.86
CA ARG A 93 -7.01 18.32 2.63
C ARG A 93 -6.29 17.16 1.95
N GLY A 94 -5.66 16.29 2.73
CA GLY A 94 -4.96 15.11 2.21
C GLY A 94 -5.91 14.08 1.59
N THR A 95 -7.04 13.81 2.25
CA THR A 95 -8.03 12.84 1.78
C THR A 95 -8.76 13.32 0.52
N SER A 96 -9.08 14.61 0.43
CA SER A 96 -9.71 15.18 -0.77
C SER A 96 -8.76 15.17 -1.98
N LEU A 97 -7.47 15.50 -1.78
CA LEU A 97 -6.46 15.40 -2.84
C LEU A 97 -6.28 13.95 -3.31
N SER A 98 -6.18 13.00 -2.39
CA SER A 98 -6.09 11.57 -2.72
C SER A 98 -7.29 11.10 -3.56
N SER A 99 -8.50 11.51 -3.17
CA SER A 99 -9.72 11.19 -3.91
C SER A 99 -9.73 11.85 -5.29
N ALA A 100 -9.36 13.13 -5.39
CA ALA A 100 -9.28 13.85 -6.66
C ALA A 100 -8.26 13.22 -7.61
N SER A 101 -7.08 12.84 -7.11
CA SER A 101 -6.07 12.11 -7.89
C SER A 101 -6.59 10.76 -8.36
N ASN A 102 -7.33 10.01 -7.53
CA ASN A 102 -7.92 8.75 -7.93
C ASN A 102 -8.90 8.93 -9.11
N TRP A 103 -9.83 9.89 -9.01
CA TRP A 103 -10.80 10.17 -10.08
C TRP A 103 -10.13 10.69 -11.35
N PHE A 104 -9.10 11.52 -11.22
CA PHE A 104 -8.32 12.01 -12.35
C PHE A 104 -7.63 10.88 -13.11
N ILE A 105 -6.98 9.95 -12.40
CA ILE A 105 -6.30 8.80 -13.02
C ILE A 105 -7.32 7.85 -13.66
N ASN A 106 -8.48 7.64 -13.03
CA ASN A 106 -9.57 6.85 -13.64
C ASN A 106 -10.07 7.49 -14.94
N PHE A 107 -10.25 8.81 -14.97
CA PHE A 107 -10.61 9.55 -16.19
C PHE A 107 -9.53 9.41 -17.27
N TRP A 108 -8.26 9.56 -16.90
CA TRP A 108 -7.14 9.38 -17.82
C TRP A 108 -7.11 7.97 -18.43
N PHE A 109 -7.30 6.93 -17.62
CA PHE A 109 -7.36 5.55 -18.13
C PHE A 109 -8.59 5.32 -19.02
N ALA A 110 -9.75 5.87 -18.68
CA ALA A 110 -10.95 5.73 -19.51
C ALA A 110 -10.74 6.28 -20.93
N LEU A 111 -9.97 7.36 -21.07
CA LEU A 111 -9.62 7.93 -22.39
C LEU A 111 -8.49 7.15 -23.09
N TYR A 112 -7.44 6.77 -22.37
CA TYR A 112 -6.23 6.23 -22.98
C TYR A 112 -6.29 4.73 -23.29
N ILE A 113 -6.92 3.93 -22.42
CA ILE A 113 -6.92 2.46 -22.54
C ILE A 113 -7.55 1.95 -23.83
N PRO A 114 -8.68 2.50 -24.33
CA PRO A 114 -9.23 2.10 -25.62
C PRO A 114 -8.23 2.31 -26.76
N THR A 115 -7.61 3.49 -26.83
CA THR A 115 -6.61 3.82 -27.86
C THR A 115 -5.33 2.99 -27.72
N ALA A 116 -4.91 2.68 -26.50
CA ALA A 116 -3.74 1.85 -26.24
C ALA A 116 -3.98 0.38 -26.64
N MET A 117 -5.19 -0.15 -26.38
CA MET A 117 -5.57 -1.50 -26.79
C MET A 117 -5.54 -1.68 -28.31
N ASP A 118 -6.01 -0.68 -29.07
CA ASP A 118 -5.98 -0.69 -30.54
C ASP A 118 -4.55 -0.78 -31.10
N LYS A 119 -3.58 -0.13 -30.46
CA LYS A 119 -2.19 -0.04 -30.97
C LYS A 119 -1.28 -1.14 -30.45
N ILE A 120 -1.43 -1.52 -29.18
CA ILE A 120 -0.44 -2.28 -28.40
C ILE A 120 -1.01 -3.64 -27.95
N SER A 121 -2.33 -3.82 -27.98
CA SER A 121 -3.07 -5.07 -27.73
C SER A 121 -2.53 -5.87 -26.53
N TRP A 122 -1.96 -7.06 -26.74
CA TRP A 122 -1.49 -7.94 -25.66
C TRP A 122 -0.33 -7.35 -24.83
N LYS A 123 0.48 -6.44 -25.41
CA LYS A 123 1.61 -5.84 -24.70
C LYS A 123 1.14 -4.87 -23.60
N LEU A 124 -0.10 -4.37 -23.66
CA LEU A 124 -0.65 -3.50 -22.61
C LEU A 124 -0.73 -4.23 -21.26
N TYR A 125 -1.02 -5.53 -21.27
CA TYR A 125 -1.04 -6.36 -20.06
C TYR A 125 0.34 -6.50 -19.42
N LEU A 126 1.43 -6.46 -20.20
CA LEU A 126 2.80 -6.45 -19.64
C LEU A 126 3.13 -5.11 -18.96
N ILE A 127 2.64 -4.00 -19.51
CA ILE A 127 2.79 -2.68 -18.88
C ILE A 127 2.05 -2.67 -17.53
N PHE A 128 0.82 -3.19 -17.49
CA PHE A 128 0.08 -3.32 -16.24
C PHE A 128 0.70 -4.28 -15.24
N MET A 129 1.33 -5.36 -15.71
CA MET A 129 2.12 -6.26 -14.85
C MET A 129 3.27 -5.48 -14.18
N ALA A 130 4.01 -4.67 -14.93
CA ALA A 130 5.09 -3.86 -14.38
C ALA A 130 4.57 -2.86 -13.33
N PHE A 131 3.43 -2.21 -13.58
CA PHE A 131 2.80 -1.34 -12.60
C PHE A 131 2.33 -2.08 -11.34
N CYS A 132 1.80 -3.30 -11.46
CA CYS A 132 1.41 -4.12 -10.30
C CYS A 132 2.62 -4.45 -9.41
N TYR A 133 3.75 -4.84 -10.01
CA TYR A 133 4.98 -5.10 -9.27
C TYR A 133 5.58 -3.84 -8.66
N LEU A 134 5.60 -2.74 -9.41
CA LEU A 134 6.07 -1.45 -8.91
C LEU A 134 5.23 -1.00 -7.70
N MET A 135 3.90 -1.13 -7.75
CA MET A 135 3.03 -0.86 -6.62
C MET A 135 3.36 -1.73 -5.41
N GLY A 136 3.58 -3.03 -5.59
CA GLY A 136 4.02 -3.92 -4.52
C GLY A 136 5.35 -3.49 -3.88
N ILE A 137 6.32 -3.07 -4.70
CA ILE A 137 7.63 -2.58 -4.25
C ILE A 137 7.49 -1.26 -3.50
N VAL A 138 6.70 -0.31 -4.02
CA VAL A 138 6.46 0.99 -3.37
C VAL A 138 5.83 0.80 -1.99
N VAL A 139 4.85 -0.10 -1.86
CA VAL A 139 4.26 -0.44 -0.56
C VAL A 139 5.28 -1.08 0.36
N PHE A 140 6.14 -1.96 -0.15
CA PHE A 140 7.21 -2.54 0.65
C PHE A 140 8.18 -1.45 1.17
N LEU A 141 8.55 -0.47 0.34
CA LEU A 141 9.55 0.52 0.69
C LEU A 141 9.03 1.67 1.55
N PHE A 142 7.82 2.16 1.29
CA PHE A 142 7.34 3.46 1.81
C PHE A 142 6.07 3.41 2.67
N TYR A 143 5.34 2.28 2.72
CA TYR A 143 4.04 2.25 3.43
C TYR A 143 4.21 1.72 4.85
N PRO A 144 4.01 2.55 5.91
CA PRO A 144 3.96 2.08 7.29
C PRO A 144 2.71 1.22 7.56
N GLU A 145 2.77 0.39 8.59
CA GLU A 145 1.64 -0.41 9.04
C GLU A 145 0.72 0.42 9.94
N SER A 146 -0.48 0.74 9.45
CA SER A 146 -1.49 1.55 10.16
C SER A 146 -2.39 0.73 11.11
N ALA A 147 -2.48 -0.58 10.89
CA ALA A 147 -2.33 -1.63 11.91
C ALA A 147 -2.76 -1.43 13.37
N GLY A 148 -3.85 -0.77 13.74
CA GLY A 148 -4.18 -0.62 15.17
C GLY A 148 -3.24 0.34 15.91
N LYS A 149 -2.81 1.39 15.20
CA LYS A 149 -2.12 2.55 15.75
C LYS A 149 -3.09 3.72 15.91
N THR A 150 -2.87 4.55 16.92
CA THR A 150 -3.61 5.81 17.05
C THR A 150 -3.10 6.84 16.05
N LEU A 151 -3.88 7.90 15.82
CA LEU A 151 -3.48 8.97 14.90
C LEU A 151 -2.24 9.72 15.38
N GLU A 152 -2.02 9.79 16.69
CA GLU A 152 -0.84 10.39 17.31
C GLU A 152 0.41 9.53 17.08
N GLU A 153 0.27 8.20 17.19
CA GLU A 153 1.35 7.26 16.86
C GLU A 153 1.71 7.30 15.38
N MET A 154 0.73 7.52 14.50
CA MET A 154 0.98 7.69 13.06
C MET A 154 1.73 9.00 12.79
N ASP A 155 1.37 10.10 13.44
CA ASP A 155 2.09 11.38 13.31
C ASP A 155 3.54 11.27 13.81
N PHE A 156 3.75 10.51 14.90
CA PHE A 156 5.09 10.20 15.40
C PHE A 156 5.96 9.44 14.37
N LEU A 157 5.37 8.52 13.60
CA LEU A 157 6.09 7.79 12.54
C LEU A 157 6.56 8.70 11.39
N PHE A 158 5.92 9.86 11.18
CA PHE A 158 6.28 10.84 10.15
C PHE A 158 7.17 11.98 10.65
N THR A 159 7.67 11.91 11.90
CA THR A 159 8.57 12.93 12.46
C THR A 159 9.92 12.94 11.74
N LYS A 160 10.50 14.13 11.52
CA LYS A 160 11.76 14.37 10.77
C LYS A 160 12.97 13.55 11.22
N SER A 161 12.95 12.99 12.43
CA SER A 161 14.04 12.18 12.99
C SER A 161 14.05 10.74 12.47
N ARG A 162 12.99 10.26 11.81
CA ARG A 162 12.89 8.89 11.28
C ARG A 162 13.17 8.82 9.78
N THR A 163 13.69 7.68 9.34
CA THR A 163 14.03 7.46 7.94
C THR A 163 12.77 7.38 7.07
N PRO A 164 12.72 8.05 5.90
CA PRO A 164 11.61 7.91 4.95
C PRO A 164 11.41 6.48 4.41
N TRP A 165 12.44 5.65 4.57
CA TRP A 165 12.48 4.26 4.14
C TRP A 165 11.86 3.35 5.22
N VAL A 166 10.57 3.09 5.10
CA VAL A 166 9.80 2.29 6.08
C VAL A 166 10.35 0.87 6.23
N PHE A 167 10.95 0.29 5.19
CA PHE A 167 11.54 -1.05 5.29
C PHE A 167 12.73 -1.14 6.26
N LEU A 168 13.41 -0.02 6.56
CA LEU A 168 14.49 0.05 7.55
C LEU A 168 13.96 0.25 8.97
N ASP A 169 12.74 0.79 9.11
CA ASP A 169 12.10 1.03 10.39
C ASP A 169 11.24 -0.17 10.80
N ARG A 170 11.81 -1.00 11.69
CA ARG A 170 11.14 -2.20 12.20
C ARG A 170 9.95 -1.89 13.11
N GLU A 171 9.84 -0.66 13.63
CA GLU A 171 8.70 -0.23 14.45
C GLU A 171 7.55 0.31 13.58
N ALA A 172 7.87 0.95 12.45
CA ALA A 172 6.89 1.38 11.44
C ALA A 172 6.20 0.21 10.71
N THR A 173 6.80 -0.99 10.73
CA THR A 173 6.29 -2.17 10.01
C THR A 173 5.49 -3.15 10.87
N LYS A 174 5.45 -2.96 12.20
CA LYS A 174 4.72 -3.84 13.13
C LYS A 174 3.28 -3.39 13.34
N ILE A 175 2.38 -4.36 13.33
CA ILE A 175 0.97 -4.21 13.74
C ILE A 175 0.92 -3.91 15.25
N GLY A 176 0.04 -3.01 15.69
CA GLY A 176 -0.27 -2.70 17.09
C GLY A 176 0.24 -1.33 17.56
N ALA A 177 -0.31 -0.87 18.70
CA ALA A 177 0.07 0.36 19.37
C ALA A 177 1.56 0.34 19.73
N LEU A 178 2.25 1.41 19.33
CA LEU A 178 3.68 1.61 19.58
C LEU A 178 3.90 1.98 21.05
N PHE A 179 3.14 2.95 21.56
CA PHE A 179 3.32 3.48 22.91
C PHE A 179 2.98 2.46 23.99
N GLU A 180 1.95 1.66 23.79
CA GLU A 180 1.57 0.61 24.75
C GLU A 180 2.64 -0.48 24.87
N ARG A 181 3.35 -0.78 23.77
CA ARG A 181 4.48 -1.71 23.78
C ARG A 181 5.72 -1.13 24.43
N ASP A 182 6.00 0.14 24.18
CA ASP A 182 7.15 0.81 24.78
C ASP A 182 6.95 0.92 26.31
N MET A 183 5.74 1.30 26.75
CA MET A 183 5.36 1.27 28.18
C MET A 183 5.46 -0.14 28.79
N ALA A 184 4.97 -1.18 28.10
CA ALA A 184 5.09 -2.56 28.58
C ALA A 184 6.53 -3.09 28.66
N ARG A 185 7.46 -2.51 27.87
CA ARG A 185 8.91 -2.80 27.95
C ARG A 185 9.64 -1.93 28.98
N GLY A 186 8.94 -1.07 29.71
CA GLY A 186 9.56 -0.12 30.62
C GLY A 186 10.45 0.89 29.89
N GLN A 187 10.09 1.26 28.66
CA GLN A 187 10.71 2.33 27.89
C GLN A 187 9.68 3.46 27.78
N ALA A 188 9.93 4.58 28.45
CA ALA A 188 9.10 5.77 28.30
C ALA A 188 9.78 6.68 27.27
N LEU A 189 9.09 6.98 26.18
CA LEU A 189 9.52 8.01 25.22
C LEU A 189 9.30 9.38 25.87
N THR A 190 10.27 9.81 26.67
CA THR A 190 10.23 11.08 27.40
C THR A 190 11.03 12.16 26.69
N THR A 191 10.67 12.60 25.50
CA THR A 191 10.99 13.98 25.05
C THR A 191 10.08 14.43 23.90
N PHE A 192 9.39 15.54 24.13
CA PHE A 192 8.93 16.47 23.09
C PHE A 192 9.74 17.75 23.27
N ASP A 193 11.05 17.72 23.00
CA ASP A 193 11.85 18.95 23.00
C ASP A 193 12.73 19.06 21.76
N SER A 194 12.86 20.31 21.35
CA SER A 194 13.30 20.79 20.05
C SER A 194 14.67 20.24 19.63
N GLY A 195 14.67 19.38 18.61
CA GLY A 195 15.79 19.28 17.68
C GLY A 195 17.00 18.42 18.06
N LYS A 196 16.94 17.59 19.11
CA LYS A 196 18.00 16.59 19.39
C LYS A 196 17.48 15.15 19.44
N VAL A 197 18.42 14.26 19.11
CA VAL A 197 18.30 12.82 18.85
C VAL A 197 17.37 12.11 19.85
N MET A 198 16.45 11.28 19.31
CA MET A 198 15.58 10.39 20.09
C MET A 198 16.44 9.43 20.93
N GLU A 199 16.37 9.55 22.24
CA GLU A 199 16.99 8.59 23.17
C GLU A 199 15.88 7.81 23.88
N THR A 200 15.90 6.49 23.72
CA THR A 200 14.96 5.60 24.42
C THR A 200 15.46 5.39 25.85
N ALA A 201 14.94 6.16 26.80
CA ALA A 201 15.27 6.01 28.21
C ALA A 201 14.45 4.86 28.85
N ARG A 202 15.11 4.04 29.68
CA ARG A 202 14.45 3.02 30.49
C ARG A 202 13.80 3.71 31.71
N VAL A 203 12.55 3.35 32.02
CA VAL A 203 11.73 3.96 33.09
C VAL A 203 12.46 3.98 34.44
N GLU A 204 13.16 2.91 34.79
CA GLU A 204 13.98 2.83 36.02
C GLU A 204 15.06 3.92 36.09
N THR A 205 15.59 4.36 34.95
CA THR A 205 16.60 5.41 34.89
C THR A 205 15.97 6.78 35.12
N VAL A 206 14.78 7.02 34.58
CA VAL A 206 14.06 8.31 34.69
C VAL A 206 13.63 8.59 36.13
N GLU A 207 13.07 7.60 36.82
CA GLU A 207 12.72 7.73 38.25
C GLU A 207 13.96 8.03 39.11
N ARG A 208 15.11 7.45 38.77
CA ARG A 208 16.39 7.69 39.47
C ARG A 208 16.99 9.06 39.22
N THR A 209 16.79 9.66 38.04
CA THR A 209 17.22 11.04 37.78
C THR A 209 16.27 12.05 38.41
N ALA A 210 14.95 11.83 38.33
CA ALA A 210 13.96 12.70 38.97
C ALA A 210 14.16 12.77 40.49
N THR A 211 14.35 11.62 41.15
CA THR A 211 14.63 11.56 42.59
C THR A 211 15.98 12.18 42.98
N LYS A 212 16.97 12.17 42.08
CA LYS A 212 18.26 12.86 42.31
C LYS A 212 18.16 14.37 42.15
N GLU A 213 17.44 14.86 41.14
CA GLU A 213 17.22 16.30 40.96
C GLU A 213 16.37 16.90 42.09
N GLU A 214 15.37 16.17 42.59
CA GLU A 214 14.61 16.58 43.78
C GLU A 214 15.45 16.57 45.07
N ALA A 215 16.47 15.71 45.15
CA ALA A 215 17.37 15.63 46.31
C ALA A 215 18.50 16.68 46.30
N GLU A 216 18.91 17.16 45.11
CA GLU A 216 19.95 18.18 44.95
C GLU A 216 19.39 19.62 44.92
N GLY A 217 18.06 19.79 44.92
CA GLY A 217 17.34 21.07 44.92
C GLY A 217 16.98 21.65 46.30
N LEU A 218 17.54 21.11 47.40
CA LEU A 218 17.43 21.59 48.78
C LEU A 218 18.81 21.93 49.34
#